data_AF-A0A934N951-F1
#
_entry.id   AF-A0A934N951-F1
#
_cell.length_a   1.000
_cell.length_b   1.000
_cell.length_c   1.000
_cell.angle_alpha   90.00
_cell.angle_beta   90.00
_cell.angle_gamma   90.00
#
_symmetry.space_group_name_H-M   'P 1'
#
loop_
_entity.id
_entity.type
_entity.pdbx_description
1 polymer ?
#
loop_
_entity_poly.entity_id
_entity_poly.type
_entity_poly.pdbx_seq_one_letter_code
_entity_poly.pdbx_strand_id
1 'polypeptide(L)' 'MNRPRLNVTPERVAAYAEMFGIEVSMDEFAAISNQLRGVLGDIDQLWDIDVSGHEMSVIFPVDR' A
#
# COMPACT_ATOMS: atom_id res chain seq x y z
N MET A 1 4.27 17.57 4.91
CA MET A 1 4.87 16.22 4.88
C MET A 1 5.57 16.02 3.54
N ASN A 2 6.65 15.24 3.48
CA ASN A 2 7.32 14.94 2.20
C ASN A 2 6.52 13.83 1.49
N ARG A 3 6.10 14.08 0.24
CA ARG A 3 5.39 13.09 -0.59
C ARG A 3 6.31 11.89 -0.86
N PRO A 4 5.94 10.67 -0.45
CA PRO A 4 6.73 9.47 -0.71
C PRO A 4 6.70 9.12 -2.20
N ARG A 5 7.84 8.70 -2.74
CA ARG A 5 7.88 8.07 -4.06
C ARG A 5 7.54 6.59 -3.91
N LEU A 6 6.39 6.20 -4.43
CA LEU A 6 5.93 4.81 -4.39
C LEU A 6 6.67 4.00 -5.47
N ASN A 7 7.77 3.35 -5.08
CA ASN A 7 8.52 2.47 -5.96
C ASN A 7 8.00 1.03 -5.84
N VAL A 8 7.12 0.64 -6.75
CA VAL A 8 6.53 -0.71 -6.81
C VAL A 8 7.33 -1.57 -7.80
N THR A 9 8.12 -2.50 -7.27
CA THR A 9 8.93 -3.46 -8.04
C THR A 9 8.56 -4.90 -7.65
N PRO A 10 8.75 -5.89 -8.55
CA PRO A 10 8.45 -7.29 -8.25
C PRO A 10 9.17 -7.81 -7.00
N GLU A 11 10.41 -7.41 -6.76
CA GLU A 11 11.21 -7.83 -5.60
C GLU A 11 10.62 -7.34 -4.28
N ARG A 12 10.08 -6.11 -4.27
CA ARG A 12 9.39 -5.58 -3.09
C ARG A 12 8.07 -6.29 -2.85
N VAL A 13 7.32 -6.58 -3.92
CA VAL A 13 6.07 -7.34 -3.80
C VAL A 13 6.34 -8.74 -3.25
N ALA A 14 7.40 -9.41 -3.72
CA ALA A 14 7.81 -10.70 -3.20
C ALA A 14 8.18 -10.66 -1.70
N ALA A 15 8.96 -9.65 -1.28
CA ALA A 15 9.32 -9.47 0.13
C ALA A 15 8.09 -9.24 1.04
N TYR A 16 7.09 -8.49 0.57
CA TYR A 16 5.84 -8.31 1.31
C TYR A 16 5.00 -9.60 1.32
N ALA A 17 4.91 -10.32 0.20
CA ALA A 17 4.21 -11.59 0.16
C ALA A 17 4.80 -12.61 1.16
N GLU A 18 6.12 -12.67 1.27
CA GLU A 18 6.82 -13.47 2.28
C GLU A 18 6.45 -13.05 3.72
N MET A 19 6.47 -11.74 4.01
CA MET A 19 6.10 -11.22 5.34
C MET A 19 4.67 -11.60 5.76
N PHE A 20 3.75 -11.69 4.81
CA PHE A 20 2.35 -12.07 5.05
C PHE A 20 2.05 -13.55 4.84
N GLY A 21 3.04 -14.37 4.48
CA GLY A 21 2.87 -15.80 4.20
C GLY A 21 1.96 -16.08 2.99
N ILE A 22 1.97 -15.19 1.99
CA ILE A 22 1.18 -15.34 0.77
C ILE A 22 2.02 -16.10 -0.25
N GLU A 23 1.59 -17.31 -0.61
CA GLU A 23 2.21 -18.09 -1.67
C GLU A 23 1.81 -17.53 -3.04
N VAL A 24 2.81 -17.03 -3.78
CA VAL A 24 2.66 -16.47 -5.12
C VAL A 24 3.87 -16.92 -5.94
N SER A 25 3.64 -17.31 -7.19
CA SER A 25 4.72 -17.70 -8.09
C SER A 25 5.51 -16.48 -8.58
N MET A 26 6.77 -16.70 -8.97
CA MET A 26 7.63 -15.61 -9.46
C MET A 26 7.07 -14.91 -10.71
N ASP A 27 6.35 -15.64 -11.56
CA ASP A 27 5.73 -15.10 -12.78
C ASP A 27 4.52 -14.19 -12.47
N GLU A 28 3.84 -14.43 -11.34
CA GLU A 28 2.69 -13.63 -10.88
C GLU A 28 3.12 -12.29 -10.25
N PHE A 29 4.32 -12.21 -9.65
CA PHE A 29 4.80 -10.97 -9.04
C PHE A 29 4.92 -9.82 -10.03
N ALA A 30 5.26 -10.09 -11.30
CA ALA A 30 5.28 -9.06 -12.33
C ALA A 30 3.89 -8.47 -12.57
N ALA A 31 2.87 -9.32 -12.69
CA ALA A 31 1.49 -8.89 -12.89
C ALA A 31 0.95 -8.12 -11.67
N ILE A 32 1.19 -8.64 -10.46
CA ILE A 32 0.77 -8.01 -9.20
C ILE A 32 1.47 -6.66 -9.00
N SER A 33 2.76 -6.55 -9.34
CA SER A 33 3.49 -5.28 -9.23
C SER A 33 2.90 -4.18 -10.12
N ASN A 34 2.43 -4.53 -11.33
CA ASN A 34 1.76 -3.58 -12.22
C ASN A 34 0.39 -3.16 -11.67
N GLN A 35 -0.39 -4.10 -11.13
CA GLN A 35 -1.68 -3.79 -10.51
C GLN A 35 -1.52 -2.87 -9.29
N LEU A 36 -0.58 -3.21 -8.39
CA LEU A 36 -0.28 -2.41 -7.21
C LEU A 36 0.22 -1.02 -7.57
N ARG A 37 1.00 -0.87 -8.65
CA ARG A 37 1.43 0.46 -9.13
C ARG A 37 0.25 1.35 -9.52
N GLY A 38 -0.78 0.79 -10.15
CA GLY A 38 -2.01 1.53 -10.47
C GLY A 38 -2.71 2.02 -9.20
N VAL A 39 -3.04 1.09 -8.30
CA VAL A 39 -3.76 1.40 -7.05
C VAL A 39 -2.99 2.36 -6.15
N LEU A 40 -1.68 2.15 -5.99
CA LEU A 40 -0.84 3.01 -5.17
C LEU A 40 -0.64 4.40 -5.81
N GLY A 41 -0.70 4.50 -7.14
CA GLY A 41 -0.72 5.78 -7.85
C GLY A 41 -1.95 6.62 -7.50
N ASP A 42 -3.11 5.99 -7.31
CA ASP A 42 -4.33 6.71 -6.89
C ASP A 42 -4.25 7.14 -5.41
N ILE A 43 -3.65 6.32 -4.55
CA ILE A 43 -3.41 6.65 -3.12
C ILE A 43 -2.48 7.86 -2.96
N ASP A 44 -1.61 8.12 -3.93
CA ASP A 44 -0.72 9.29 -3.92
C ASP A 44 -1.50 10.62 -3.89
N GLN A 45 -2.74 10.65 -4.38
CA GLN A 45 -3.63 11.82 -4.30
C GLN A 45 -4.05 12.14 -2.85
N LEU A 46 -3.99 11.17 -1.93
CA LEU A 46 -4.32 11.41 -0.52
C LEU A 46 -3.32 12.35 0.15
N TRP A 47 -2.10 12.48 -0.38
CA TRP A 47 -1.11 13.45 0.13
C TRP A 47 -1.49 14.90 -0.12
N ASP A 48 -2.40 15.14 -1.06
CA ASP A 48 -2.88 16.48 -1.40
C ASP A 48 -4.07 16.90 -0.51
N ILE A 49 -4.56 16.00 0.35
CA ILE A 49 -5.63 16.28 1.32
C ILE A 49 -5.05 17.01 2.53
N ASP A 50 -5.52 18.23 2.78
CA ASP A 50 -5.23 18.93 4.04
C ASP A 50 -6.07 18.32 5.17
N VAL A 51 -5.37 17.79 6.17
CA VAL A 51 -5.95 17.23 7.39
C VAL A 51 -5.73 18.14 8.60
N SER A 52 -5.26 19.37 8.38
CA SER A 52 -5.07 20.34 9.45
C SER A 52 -6.39 20.62 10.17
N GLY A 53 -6.37 20.61 11.50
CA GLY A 53 -7.58 20.79 12.33
C GLY A 53 -8.51 19.58 12.40
N HIS A 54 -8.16 18.44 11.79
CA HIS A 54 -8.89 17.18 11.95
C HIS A 54 -8.15 16.23 12.89
N GLU A 55 -8.87 15.60 13.81
CA GLU A 55 -8.33 14.53 14.65
C GLU A 55 -8.43 13.18 13.93
N MET A 56 -7.39 12.34 14.08
CA MET A 56 -7.44 10.96 13.61
C MET A 56 -8.52 10.19 14.37
N SER A 57 -9.55 9.75 13.66
CA SER A 57 -10.53 8.82 14.21
C SER A 57 -9.98 7.40 14.11
N VAL A 58 -9.74 6.75 15.25
CA VAL A 58 -9.44 5.32 15.32
C VAL A 58 -10.61 4.63 16.00
N ILE A 59 -11.48 4.01 15.21
CA ILE A 59 -12.50 3.12 15.75
C ILE A 59 -11.84 1.75 15.89
N PHE A 60 -11.47 1.36 17.11
CA PHE A 60 -11.17 -0.03 17.42
C PHE A 60 -12.49 -0.79 17.56
N PRO A 61 -12.84 -1.74 16.67
CA PRO A 61 -13.93 -2.65 16.94
C PRO A 61 -13.50 -3.56 18.09
N VAL A 62 -13.93 -3.23 19.30
CA VAL A 62 -13.84 -4.14 20.44
C VAL A 62 -15.12 -4.97 20.41
N ASP A 63 -15.09 -6.12 19.74
CA ASP A 63 -16.09 -7.15 20.02
C ASP A 63 -15.92 -7.55 21.49
N ARG A 64 -16.98 -7.34 22.28
CA ARG A 64 -17.07 -7.80 23.67
C ARG A 64 -17.62 -9.22 23.73
#